data_AF-A0A7J6SWQ2-F1
#
_entry.id   AF-A0A7J6SWQ2-F1
#
_cell.length_a   1.000
_cell.length_b   1.000
_cell.length_c   1.000
_cell.angle_alpha   90.00
_cell.angle_beta   90.00
_cell.angle_gamma   90.00
#
_symmetry.space_group_name_H-M   'P 1'
#
loop_
_entity.id
_entity.type
_entity.pdbx_description
1 polymer ?
#
loop_
_entity_poly.entity_id
_entity_poly.type
_entity_poly.pdbx_seq_one_letter_code
_entity_poly.pdbx_strand_id
1 'polypeptide(L)'
;GFSLADERIGCSSFGLKLMTDSRRLPEKLPLTTARPEVVGIDQRIAARVALMREGEASRRPRFFDAKIRTIGVNKQALDAQVLEKLARLYADREKEKTVERGVMEAYEELAKREMEADLRAALAKQVSERLEGEAEGEDTPVVEYGLSSVQVLDGEDEGKAVRQREQQKQQRDALEQQMFEKMLRKERMAEVESSPSAPYGGLAGPKEEIAARARRLARETLEANRKLAEAAALRHFAARDAEEAAGEAMLEYMADGRRFINEPPTEKLDGGRRYRKDGYRGAPPDAERRMKDFRDRQVEAARELSAAEGAVAAAEAWAREEERRAAVRNMARRHRDKTVAVKGVAVVAVVVA
;
A
#
# COMPACT_ATOMS: atom_id res chain seq x y z
N GLY A 1 -26.99 -58.39 -11.74
CA GLY A 1 -26.26 -57.67 -12.80
C GLY A 1 -26.57 -56.21 -12.70
N PHE A 2 -25.66 -55.42 -12.15
CA PHE A 2 -25.57 -53.97 -12.33
C PHE A 2 -24.08 -53.65 -12.26
N SER A 3 -23.52 -53.30 -13.41
CA SER A 3 -22.10 -53.00 -13.57
C SER A 3 -21.83 -51.58 -13.09
N LEU A 4 -20.89 -51.45 -12.16
CA LEU A 4 -20.24 -50.20 -11.82
C LEU A 4 -19.49 -49.67 -13.05
N ALA A 5 -19.95 -48.54 -13.58
CA ALA A 5 -19.23 -47.79 -14.58
C ALA A 5 -18.18 -46.92 -13.85
N ASP A 6 -16.91 -47.31 -14.01
CA ASP A 6 -15.74 -46.52 -13.67
C ASP A 6 -15.67 -45.28 -14.60
N GLU A 7 -16.15 -44.14 -14.13
CA GLU A 7 -15.84 -42.85 -14.75
C GLU A 7 -14.43 -42.42 -14.34
N ARG A 8 -13.44 -42.83 -15.14
CA ARG A 8 -12.09 -42.28 -15.10
C ARG A 8 -12.12 -40.83 -15.56
N ILE A 9 -12.13 -39.91 -14.60
CA ILE A 9 -11.83 -38.50 -14.83
C ILE A 9 -10.37 -38.41 -15.29
N GLY A 10 -10.19 -38.22 -16.60
CA GLY A 10 -8.88 -37.95 -17.19
C GLY A 10 -8.37 -36.60 -16.71
N CYS A 11 -7.41 -36.62 -15.77
CA CYS A 11 -6.52 -35.50 -15.51
C CYS A 11 -5.70 -35.23 -16.78
N SER A 12 -6.21 -34.36 -17.67
CA SER A 12 -5.38 -33.80 -18.72
C SER A 12 -4.36 -32.89 -18.06
N SER A 13 -3.13 -33.37 -17.98
CA SER A 13 -1.94 -32.59 -17.67
C SER A 13 -1.79 -31.51 -18.74
N PHE A 14 -2.40 -30.35 -18.50
CA PHE A 14 -2.02 -29.12 -19.18
C PHE A 14 -0.58 -28.81 -18.76
N GLY A 15 0.36 -29.31 -19.55
CA GLY A 15 1.76 -28.94 -19.48
C GLY A 15 1.92 -27.46 -19.79
N LEU A 16 1.76 -26.63 -18.76
CA LEU A 16 2.29 -25.28 -18.71
C LEU A 16 3.81 -25.42 -18.79
N LYS A 17 4.30 -25.46 -20.03
CA LYS A 17 5.69 -25.29 -20.39
C LYS A 17 6.04 -23.87 -19.98
N LEU A 18 6.47 -23.73 -18.72
CA LEU A 18 7.09 -22.52 -18.18
C LEU A 18 8.31 -22.27 -19.07
N MET A 19 8.12 -21.42 -20.08
CA MET A 19 9.21 -20.78 -20.78
C MET A 19 9.87 -19.87 -19.76
N THR A 20 10.83 -20.42 -19.03
CA THR A 20 11.90 -19.68 -18.38
C THR A 20 12.80 -19.12 -19.48
N ASP A 21 12.25 -18.23 -20.31
CA ASP A 21 13.05 -17.33 -21.14
C ASP A 21 13.58 -16.25 -20.21
N SER A 22 14.62 -16.65 -19.49
CA SER A 22 15.47 -15.77 -18.71
C SER A 22 16.05 -14.69 -19.64
N ARG A 23 15.49 -13.48 -19.51
CA ARG A 23 16.24 -12.22 -19.59
C ARG A 23 16.95 -11.95 -20.92
N ARG A 24 16.26 -12.07 -22.05
CA ARG A 24 16.53 -11.12 -23.14
C ARG A 24 15.85 -9.81 -22.75
N LEU A 25 16.60 -8.94 -22.09
CA LEU A 25 16.27 -7.52 -22.05
C LEU A 25 15.91 -7.12 -23.49
N PRO A 26 14.75 -6.48 -23.73
CA PRO A 26 14.44 -6.00 -25.07
C PRO A 26 15.65 -5.18 -25.52
N GLU A 27 16.24 -5.57 -26.66
CA GLU A 27 17.23 -4.77 -27.36
C GLU A 27 16.73 -3.34 -27.28
N LYS A 28 17.55 -2.47 -26.68
CA LYS A 28 17.23 -1.05 -26.51
C LYS A 28 16.85 -0.55 -27.89
N LEU A 29 15.54 -0.40 -28.13
CA LEU A 29 15.02 0.23 -29.32
C LEU A 29 15.84 1.51 -29.47
N PRO A 30 16.47 1.75 -30.65
CA PRO A 30 17.30 2.92 -30.82
C PRO A 30 16.46 4.11 -30.41
N LEU A 31 16.91 4.80 -29.37
CA LEU A 31 16.31 6.03 -28.88
C LEU A 31 16.52 7.05 -30.00
N THR A 32 15.69 7.00 -31.04
CA THR A 32 15.57 8.01 -32.08
C THR A 32 14.87 9.22 -31.46
N THR A 33 15.52 9.79 -30.45
CA THR A 33 15.28 11.13 -29.92
C THR A 33 15.95 12.15 -30.84
N ALA A 34 15.86 11.93 -32.15
CA ALA A 34 16.01 13.00 -33.11
C ALA A 34 14.79 13.90 -32.93
N ARG A 35 14.84 14.78 -31.92
CA ARG A 35 14.03 15.99 -31.89
C ARG A 35 14.22 16.60 -33.28
N PRO A 36 13.16 16.74 -34.09
CA PRO A 36 13.30 17.45 -35.34
C PRO A 36 13.87 18.82 -34.99
N GLU A 37 15.02 19.17 -35.54
CA GLU A 37 15.59 20.50 -35.38
C GLU A 37 14.62 21.45 -36.09
N VAL A 38 13.64 21.96 -35.34
CA VAL A 38 12.68 22.93 -35.86
C VAL A 38 13.40 24.28 -35.90
N VAL A 39 13.98 24.58 -37.06
CA VAL A 39 14.72 25.79 -37.39
C VAL A 39 13.70 26.90 -37.70
N GLY A 40 13.13 27.52 -36.66
CA GLY A 40 12.31 28.72 -36.78
C GLY A 40 11.19 28.82 -35.74
N ILE A 41 10.98 30.01 -35.17
CA ILE A 41 9.90 30.29 -34.21
C ILE A 41 8.53 30.00 -34.86
N ASP A 42 8.36 30.36 -36.13
CA ASP A 42 7.11 30.14 -36.88
C ASP A 42 6.83 28.66 -37.13
N GLN A 43 7.87 27.86 -37.40
CA GLN A 43 7.73 26.41 -37.58
C GLN A 43 7.37 25.71 -36.26
N ARG A 44 7.86 26.20 -35.12
CA ARG A 44 7.48 25.69 -33.79
C ARG A 44 6.03 26.00 -33.47
N ILE A 45 5.54 27.20 -33.84
CA ILE A 45 4.14 27.58 -33.66
C ILE A 45 3.25 26.73 -34.57
N ALA A 46 3.61 26.56 -35.85
CA ALA A 46 2.88 25.72 -36.78
C ALA A 46 2.81 24.25 -36.33
N ALA A 47 3.94 23.68 -35.86
CA ALA A 47 3.97 22.33 -35.31
C ALA A 47 3.10 22.19 -34.06
N ARG A 48 3.12 23.19 -33.16
CA ARG A 48 2.27 23.21 -31.96
C ARG A 48 0.79 23.29 -32.31
N VAL A 49 0.42 24.11 -33.31
CA VAL A 49 -0.95 24.23 -33.81
C VAL A 49 -1.40 22.94 -34.48
N ALA A 50 -0.54 22.27 -35.25
CA ALA A 50 -0.85 20.97 -35.85
C ALA A 50 -1.11 19.91 -34.76
N LEU A 51 -0.27 19.85 -33.74
CA LEU A 51 -0.42 18.93 -32.60
C LEU A 51 -1.70 19.21 -31.80
N MET A 52 -2.07 20.49 -31.63
CA MET A 52 -3.35 20.87 -31.04
C MET A 52 -4.54 20.43 -31.91
N ARG A 53 -4.46 20.62 -33.23
CA ARG A 53 -5.51 20.20 -34.18
C ARG A 53 -5.69 18.69 -34.24
N GLU A 54 -4.61 17.92 -34.18
CA GLU A 54 -4.65 16.45 -34.08
C GLU A 54 -5.28 16.00 -32.75
N GLY A 55 -4.92 16.68 -31.64
CA GLY A 55 -5.54 16.49 -30.34
C GLY A 55 -7.04 16.81 -30.35
N GLU A 56 -7.46 17.87 -31.03
CA GLU A 56 -8.87 18.22 -31.17
C GLU A 56 -9.62 17.25 -32.09
N ALA A 57 -9.01 16.84 -33.20
CA ALA A 57 -9.60 15.86 -34.13
C ALA A 57 -9.88 14.52 -33.45
N SER A 58 -8.99 14.06 -32.55
CA SER A 58 -9.20 12.85 -31.76
C SER A 58 -10.22 13.01 -30.62
N ARG A 59 -10.41 14.22 -30.09
CA ARG A 59 -11.43 14.54 -29.07
C ARG A 59 -12.81 14.74 -29.66
N ARG A 60 -12.90 15.31 -30.87
CA ARG A 60 -14.13 15.64 -31.57
C ARG A 60 -15.16 14.49 -31.60
N PRO A 61 -14.82 13.25 -32.01
CA PRO A 61 -15.81 12.17 -32.02
C PRO A 61 -16.34 11.81 -30.64
N ARG A 62 -15.52 11.93 -29.58
CA ARG A 62 -15.93 11.64 -28.19
C ARG A 62 -16.87 12.69 -27.62
N PHE A 63 -16.70 13.95 -28.06
CA PHE A 63 -17.53 15.07 -27.60
C PHE A 63 -18.91 15.06 -28.27
N PHE A 64 -18.97 14.67 -29.55
CA PHE A 64 -20.22 14.65 -30.32
C PHE A 64 -21.06 13.37 -30.10
N ASP A 65 -20.47 12.27 -29.61
CA ASP A 65 -21.23 11.09 -29.21
C ASP A 65 -21.79 11.24 -27.78
N ALA A 66 -23.10 11.49 -27.67
CA ALA A 66 -23.79 11.67 -26.40
C ALA A 66 -23.63 10.46 -25.46
N LYS A 67 -23.54 9.24 -25.99
CA LYS A 67 -23.41 8.02 -25.20
C LYS A 67 -22.04 7.91 -24.55
N ILE A 68 -20.98 8.22 -25.31
CA ILE A 68 -19.60 8.26 -24.79
C ILE A 68 -19.45 9.41 -23.77
N ARG A 69 -20.10 10.55 -23.99
CA ARG A 69 -20.06 11.67 -23.05
C ARG A 69 -20.73 11.36 -21.72
N THR A 70 -21.82 10.59 -21.73
CA THR A 70 -22.58 10.26 -20.52
C THR A 70 -22.02 9.02 -19.79
N ILE A 71 -21.53 8.01 -20.52
CA ILE A 71 -21.13 6.69 -19.97
C ILE A 71 -19.81 6.22 -20.63
N GLY A 72 -18.82 7.12 -20.70
CA GLY A 72 -17.53 6.86 -21.34
C GLY A 72 -16.66 5.89 -20.55
N VAL A 73 -16.95 4.59 -20.67
CA VAL A 73 -16.18 3.53 -20.01
C VAL A 73 -15.17 2.92 -20.98
N ASN A 74 -13.88 3.06 -20.66
CA ASN A 74 -12.83 2.41 -21.43
C ASN A 74 -12.72 0.93 -21.04
N LYS A 75 -13.49 0.08 -21.71
CA LYS A 75 -13.56 -1.35 -21.45
C LYS A 75 -12.18 -2.02 -21.46
N GLN A 76 -11.33 -1.71 -22.44
CA GLN A 76 -10.00 -2.32 -22.56
C GLN A 76 -9.10 -1.98 -21.37
N ALA A 77 -9.15 -0.74 -20.88
CA ALA A 77 -8.38 -0.34 -19.70
C ALA A 77 -8.91 -1.02 -18.44
N LEU A 78 -10.23 -1.16 -18.29
CA LEU A 78 -10.81 -1.91 -17.16
C LEU A 78 -10.46 -3.39 -17.22
N ASP A 79 -10.55 -4.03 -18.39
CA ASP A 79 -10.17 -5.43 -18.57
C ASP A 79 -8.68 -5.62 -18.23
N ALA A 80 -7.80 -4.68 -18.65
CA ALA A 80 -6.39 -4.70 -18.28
C ALA A 80 -6.16 -4.54 -16.77
N GLN A 81 -6.90 -3.65 -16.09
CA GLN A 81 -6.83 -3.49 -14.64
C GLN A 81 -7.32 -4.73 -13.88
N VAL A 82 -8.37 -5.39 -14.37
CA VAL A 82 -8.88 -6.64 -13.79
C VAL A 82 -7.83 -7.75 -13.96
N LEU A 83 -7.23 -7.89 -15.14
CA LEU A 83 -6.16 -8.85 -15.39
C LEU A 83 -4.93 -8.58 -14.51
N GLU A 84 -4.52 -7.32 -14.36
CA GLU A 84 -3.43 -6.94 -13.46
C GLU A 84 -3.75 -7.31 -12.01
N LYS A 85 -4.98 -7.02 -11.53
CA LYS A 85 -5.42 -7.35 -10.18
C LYS A 85 -5.43 -8.87 -9.94
N LEU A 86 -5.90 -9.65 -10.91
CA LEU A 86 -5.84 -11.11 -10.84
C LEU A 86 -4.40 -11.62 -10.82
N ALA A 87 -3.52 -11.08 -11.67
CA ALA A 87 -2.12 -11.46 -11.69
C ALA A 87 -1.42 -11.18 -10.35
N ARG A 88 -1.73 -10.04 -9.70
CA ARG A 88 -1.24 -9.74 -8.34
C ARG A 88 -1.73 -10.76 -7.32
N LEU A 89 -3.02 -11.08 -7.32
CA LEU A 89 -3.59 -12.09 -6.41
C LEU A 89 -2.97 -13.47 -6.62
N TYR A 90 -2.70 -13.87 -7.86
CA TYR A 90 -2.00 -15.13 -8.16
C TYR A 90 -0.56 -15.11 -7.64
N ALA A 91 0.17 -14.01 -7.86
CA ALA A 91 1.53 -13.86 -7.37
C ALA A 91 1.61 -13.90 -5.83
N ASP A 92 0.65 -13.29 -5.14
CA ASP A 92 0.59 -13.31 -3.68
C ASP A 92 0.26 -14.72 -3.15
N ARG A 93 -0.69 -15.43 -3.79
CA ARG A 93 -0.93 -16.86 -3.48
C ARG A 93 0.28 -17.75 -3.74
N GLU A 94 1.08 -17.47 -4.75
CA GLU A 94 2.33 -18.22 -4.97
C GLU A 94 3.35 -17.94 -3.86
N LYS A 95 3.50 -16.68 -3.42
CA LYS A 95 4.36 -16.35 -2.28
C LYS A 95 3.91 -17.08 -1.02
N GLU A 96 2.61 -17.09 -0.72
CA GLU A 96 2.05 -17.83 0.42
C GLU A 96 2.41 -19.32 0.31
N LYS A 97 2.22 -19.94 -0.85
CA LYS A 97 2.62 -21.35 -1.06
C LYS A 97 4.11 -21.60 -0.90
N THR A 98 4.96 -20.65 -1.31
CA THR A 98 6.41 -20.79 -1.08
C THR A 98 6.78 -20.69 0.40
N VAL A 99 6.10 -19.82 1.15
CA VAL A 99 6.28 -19.71 2.60
C VAL A 99 5.80 -20.98 3.29
N GLU A 100 4.62 -21.49 2.92
CA GLU A 100 4.09 -22.76 3.45
C GLU A 100 5.05 -23.94 3.20
N ARG A 101 5.62 -24.05 1.99
CA ARG A 101 6.63 -25.08 1.71
C ARG A 101 7.87 -24.92 2.58
N GLY A 102 8.40 -23.70 2.73
CA GLY A 102 9.56 -23.44 3.59
C GLY A 102 9.29 -23.77 5.07
N VAL A 103 8.06 -23.52 5.55
CA VAL A 103 7.64 -23.91 6.90
C VAL A 103 7.61 -25.43 7.05
N MET A 104 7.04 -26.15 6.08
CA MET A 104 7.02 -27.62 6.10
C MET A 104 8.44 -28.22 6.06
N GLU A 105 9.32 -27.70 5.22
CA GLU A 105 10.73 -28.11 5.16
C GLU A 105 11.44 -27.89 6.50
N ALA A 106 11.20 -26.74 7.16
CA ALA A 106 11.78 -26.46 8.48
C ALA A 106 11.27 -27.44 9.57
N TYR A 107 9.99 -27.83 9.53
CA TYR A 107 9.47 -28.86 10.44
C TYR A 107 10.10 -30.23 10.17
N GLU A 108 10.30 -30.61 8.91
CA GLU A 108 10.98 -31.86 8.56
C GLU A 108 12.45 -31.86 9.03
N GLU A 109 13.16 -30.73 8.92
CA GLU A 109 14.53 -30.60 9.42
C GLU A 109 14.60 -30.71 10.95
N LEU A 110 13.67 -30.08 11.67
CA LEU A 110 13.58 -30.20 13.12
C LEU A 110 13.33 -31.66 13.54
N ALA A 111 12.38 -32.34 12.89
CA ALA A 111 12.11 -33.75 13.17
C ALA A 111 13.32 -34.64 12.90
N LYS A 112 14.09 -34.39 11.82
CA LYS A 112 15.35 -35.11 11.53
C LYS A 112 16.39 -34.87 12.62
N ARG A 113 16.55 -33.63 13.09
CA ARG A 113 17.49 -33.30 14.18
C ARG A 113 17.13 -33.97 15.49
N GLU A 114 15.84 -34.06 15.81
CA GLU A 114 15.36 -34.78 16.99
C GLU A 114 15.71 -36.28 16.88
N MET A 115 15.41 -36.92 15.74
CA MET A 115 15.78 -38.32 15.53
C MET A 115 17.30 -38.56 15.57
N GLU A 116 18.12 -37.66 15.01
CA GLU A 116 19.57 -37.74 15.09
C GLU A 116 20.09 -37.58 16.54
N ALA A 117 19.48 -36.70 17.33
CA ALA A 117 19.82 -36.52 18.73
C ALA A 117 19.50 -37.79 19.54
N ASP A 118 18.35 -38.41 19.29
CA ASP A 118 17.97 -39.67 19.92
C ASP A 118 18.92 -40.82 19.55
N LEU A 119 19.29 -40.93 18.27
CA LEU A 119 20.28 -41.90 17.80
C LEU A 119 21.67 -41.69 18.42
N ARG A 120 22.13 -40.43 18.53
CA ARG A 120 23.40 -40.11 19.20
C ARG A 120 23.36 -40.46 20.68
N ALA A 121 22.24 -40.17 21.36
CA ALA A 121 22.06 -40.54 22.76
C ALA A 121 22.11 -42.07 22.95
N ALA A 122 21.47 -42.82 22.05
CA ALA A 122 21.52 -44.29 22.08
C ALA A 122 22.93 -44.84 21.85
N LEU A 123 23.68 -44.29 20.88
CA LEU A 123 25.07 -44.70 20.61
C LEU A 123 26.02 -44.35 21.75
N ALA A 124 25.89 -43.15 22.32
CA ALA A 124 26.69 -42.72 23.46
C ALA A 124 26.51 -43.69 24.64
N LYS A 125 25.28 -44.14 24.88
CA LYS A 125 24.95 -45.15 25.89
C LYS A 125 25.63 -46.50 25.63
N GLN A 126 25.64 -46.96 24.37
CA GLN A 126 26.34 -48.21 24.00
C GLN A 126 27.87 -48.12 24.18
N VAL A 127 28.48 -46.97 23.87
CA VAL A 127 29.92 -46.76 24.02
C VAL A 127 30.32 -46.73 25.49
N SER A 128 29.54 -46.06 26.35
CA SER A 128 29.79 -46.07 27.80
C SER A 128 29.68 -47.47 28.39
N GLU A 129 28.68 -48.26 27.98
CA GLU A 129 28.49 -49.64 28.45
C GLU A 129 29.67 -50.56 28.04
N ARG A 130 30.32 -50.29 26.90
CA ARG A 130 31.48 -51.07 26.42
C ARG A 130 32.79 -50.69 27.12
N LEU A 131 33.04 -49.39 27.33
CA LEU A 131 34.24 -48.90 28.02
C LEU A 131 34.28 -49.31 29.49
N GLU A 132 33.11 -49.39 30.15
CA GLU A 132 33.01 -49.88 31.53
C GLU A 132 33.39 -51.36 31.66
N GLY A 133 33.29 -52.16 30.59
CA GLY A 133 33.66 -53.58 30.59
C GLY A 133 35.14 -53.88 30.34
N GLU A 134 35.91 -52.93 29.81
CA GLU A 134 37.33 -53.16 29.43
C GLU A 134 38.34 -52.65 30.48
N ALA A 135 37.90 -51.90 31.50
CA ALA A 135 38.76 -51.29 32.53
C ALA A 135 38.90 -52.12 33.83
N GLU A 136 38.62 -53.43 33.79
CA GLU A 136 38.84 -54.36 34.91
C GLU A 136 40.03 -55.29 34.62
N GLY A 137 41.26 -54.81 34.82
CA GLY A 137 42.41 -55.70 34.80
C GLY A 137 43.76 -55.00 34.76
N GLU A 138 44.25 -54.54 35.91
CA GLU A 138 45.69 -54.36 36.15
C GLU A 138 45.95 -54.37 37.67
N ASP A 139 46.23 -55.56 38.20
CA ASP A 139 46.68 -55.77 39.59
C ASP A 139 48.11 -55.26 39.72
N THR A 140 48.29 -54.13 40.41
CA THR A 140 49.62 -53.66 40.84
C THR A 140 49.89 -54.05 42.30
N PRO A 141 51.11 -54.50 42.64
CA PRO A 141 51.42 -55.02 43.96
C PRO A 141 51.51 -53.89 45.00
N VAL A 142 50.75 -54.09 46.09
CA VAL A 142 50.64 -53.20 47.24
C VAL A 142 51.99 -53.14 47.98
N VAL A 143 52.58 -51.95 48.05
CA VAL A 143 53.74 -51.64 48.91
C VAL A 143 53.23 -50.91 50.14
N GLU A 144 53.45 -51.49 51.32
CA GLU A 144 53.04 -50.92 52.60
C GLU A 144 53.87 -49.67 52.94
N TYR A 145 53.27 -48.48 52.81
CA TYR A 145 53.84 -47.23 53.30
C TYR A 145 53.33 -46.94 54.73
N GLY A 146 54.25 -46.67 55.65
CA GLY A 146 53.92 -46.34 57.05
C GLY A 146 53.47 -44.89 57.25
N LEU A 147 52.78 -44.64 58.36
CA LEU A 147 52.13 -43.38 58.80
C LEU A 147 53.02 -42.10 58.81
N SER A 148 54.32 -42.21 58.55
CA SER A 148 55.25 -41.07 58.52
C SER A 148 55.56 -40.56 57.11
N SER A 149 55.07 -41.21 56.04
CA SER A 149 55.25 -40.71 54.68
C SER A 149 54.15 -39.69 54.34
N VAL A 150 54.57 -38.47 53.97
CA VAL A 150 53.70 -37.36 53.52
C VAL A 150 53.14 -37.62 52.10
N GLN A 151 53.22 -38.86 51.62
CA GLN A 151 52.88 -39.25 50.24
C GLN A 151 51.50 -39.88 50.10
N VAL A 152 50.86 -40.34 51.19
CA VAL A 152 49.49 -40.86 51.18
C VAL A 152 48.60 -39.87 51.91
N LEU A 153 47.78 -39.14 51.15
CA LEU A 153 46.77 -38.22 51.69
C LEU A 153 45.45 -39.00 51.80
N ASP A 154 44.90 -39.16 53.02
CA ASP A 154 43.62 -39.84 53.28
C ASP A 154 42.41 -39.24 52.52
N GLY A 155 42.58 -38.11 51.82
CA GLY A 155 41.59 -37.52 50.93
C GLY A 155 41.55 -38.13 49.52
N GLU A 156 42.60 -38.82 49.09
CA GLU A 156 42.65 -39.56 47.84
C GLU A 156 42.15 -40.99 48.10
N ASP A 157 40.82 -41.15 48.10
CA ASP A 157 40.14 -42.43 48.26
C ASP A 157 40.46 -43.35 47.07
N GLU A 158 41.54 -44.13 47.17
CA GLU A 158 41.92 -45.14 46.18
C GLU A 158 40.81 -46.18 45.97
N GLY A 159 39.97 -46.39 46.99
CA GLY A 159 38.78 -47.23 46.95
C GLY A 159 37.57 -46.59 46.25
N LYS A 160 37.66 -45.37 45.73
CA LYS A 160 36.54 -44.66 45.12
C LYS A 160 35.92 -45.45 43.96
N ALA A 161 36.72 -46.11 43.14
CA ALA A 161 36.24 -46.91 42.03
C ALA A 161 35.43 -48.13 42.53
N VAL A 162 35.93 -48.83 43.56
CA VAL A 162 35.23 -49.97 44.18
C VAL A 162 33.92 -49.51 44.81
N ARG A 163 33.94 -48.40 45.55
CA ARG A 163 32.74 -47.81 46.17
C ARG A 163 31.70 -47.38 45.13
N GLN A 164 32.14 -46.80 44.02
CA GLN A 164 31.24 -46.46 42.92
C GLN A 164 30.63 -47.70 42.27
N ARG A 165 31.42 -48.78 42.07
CA ARG A 165 30.90 -50.06 41.57
C ARG A 165 29.87 -50.66 42.52
N GLU A 166 30.13 -50.65 43.82
CA GLU A 166 29.16 -51.11 44.82
C GLU A 166 27.89 -50.26 44.84
N GLN A 167 28.01 -48.93 44.74
CA GLN A 167 26.86 -48.03 44.64
C GLN A 167 26.05 -48.27 43.37
N GLN A 168 26.71 -48.45 42.22
CA GLN A 168 26.05 -48.77 40.96
C GLN A 168 25.36 -50.14 41.03
N LYS A 169 26.00 -51.14 41.64
CA LYS A 169 25.40 -52.46 41.87
C LYS A 169 24.15 -52.34 42.73
N GLN A 170 24.20 -51.61 43.84
CA GLN A 170 23.04 -51.33 44.67
C GLN A 170 21.92 -50.60 43.91
N GLN A 171 22.26 -49.66 43.03
CA GLN A 171 21.27 -48.97 42.18
C GLN A 171 20.64 -49.91 41.15
N ARG A 172 21.44 -50.79 40.52
CA ARG A 172 20.94 -51.80 39.57
C ARG A 172 20.00 -52.78 40.28
N ASP A 173 20.41 -53.32 41.43
CA ASP A 173 19.59 -54.23 42.23
C ASP A 173 18.27 -53.58 42.67
N ALA A 174 18.30 -52.30 43.05
CA ALA A 174 17.10 -51.54 43.41
C ALA A 174 16.16 -51.32 42.21
N LEU A 175 16.70 -51.00 41.03
CA LEU A 175 15.92 -50.85 39.81
C LEU A 175 15.31 -52.17 39.34
N GLU A 176 16.08 -53.26 39.42
CA GLU A 176 15.60 -54.61 39.12
C GLU A 176 14.45 -55.01 40.05
N GLN A 177 14.56 -54.75 41.35
CA GLN A 177 13.46 -54.93 42.29
C GLN A 177 12.22 -54.10 41.92
N GLN A 178 12.39 -52.81 41.59
CA GLN A 178 11.25 -51.96 41.19
C GLN A 178 10.59 -52.44 39.90
N MET A 179 11.36 -52.87 38.90
CA MET A 179 10.82 -53.41 37.65
C MET A 179 10.10 -54.73 37.91
N PHE A 180 10.67 -55.61 38.73
CA PHE A 180 10.04 -56.86 39.13
C PHE A 180 8.72 -56.60 39.86
N GLU A 181 8.69 -55.71 40.85
CA GLU A 181 7.46 -55.31 41.53
C GLU A 181 6.43 -54.70 40.59
N LYS A 182 6.85 -53.86 39.63
CA LYS A 182 5.97 -53.26 38.63
C LYS A 182 5.39 -54.31 37.69
N MET A 183 6.19 -55.29 37.26
CA MET A 183 5.74 -56.42 36.47
C MET A 183 4.75 -57.28 37.25
N LEU A 184 5.06 -57.60 38.51
CA LEU A 184 4.17 -58.36 39.39
C LEU A 184 2.85 -57.61 39.66
N ARG A 185 2.89 -56.28 39.83
CA ARG A 185 1.68 -55.45 39.92
C ARG A 185 0.89 -55.48 38.63
N LYS A 186 1.55 -55.41 37.47
CA LYS A 186 0.91 -55.48 36.16
C LYS A 186 0.29 -56.86 35.93
N GLU A 187 0.96 -57.93 36.32
CA GLU A 187 0.43 -59.30 36.27
C GLU A 187 -0.75 -59.47 37.21
N ARG A 188 -0.69 -58.96 38.45
CA ARG A 188 -1.84 -58.96 39.35
C ARG A 188 -3.02 -58.14 38.81
N MET A 189 -2.76 -56.98 38.19
CA MET A 189 -3.80 -56.20 37.52
C MET A 189 -4.39 -56.95 36.34
N ALA A 190 -3.54 -57.60 35.53
CA ALA A 190 -3.97 -58.43 34.41
C ALA A 190 -4.70 -59.70 34.87
N GLU A 191 -4.36 -60.28 36.01
CA GLU A 191 -5.06 -61.40 36.64
C GLU A 191 -6.42 -60.95 37.18
N VAL A 192 -6.50 -59.75 37.76
CA VAL A 192 -7.77 -59.12 38.16
C VAL A 192 -8.64 -58.77 36.94
N GLU A 193 -8.04 -58.34 35.83
CA GLU A 193 -8.73 -58.03 34.58
C GLU A 193 -9.13 -59.28 33.78
N SER A 194 -8.32 -60.35 33.85
CA SER A 194 -8.56 -61.63 33.17
C SER A 194 -9.39 -62.61 34.00
N SER A 195 -9.47 -62.44 35.32
CA SER A 195 -10.48 -63.09 36.14
C SER A 195 -11.84 -62.59 35.67
N PRO A 196 -12.66 -63.44 35.03
CA PRO A 196 -13.94 -63.00 34.54
C PRO A 196 -14.76 -62.60 35.75
N SER A 197 -15.00 -61.30 35.92
CA SER A 197 -15.86 -60.74 36.97
C SER A 197 -17.31 -61.19 36.73
N ALA A 198 -17.57 -62.46 37.02
CA ALA A 198 -18.76 -63.19 36.65
C ALA A 198 -20.03 -62.92 37.48
N PRO A 199 -20.09 -62.02 38.50
CA PRO A 199 -21.39 -61.64 39.06
C PRO A 199 -21.89 -60.25 38.60
N TYR A 200 -21.10 -59.45 37.87
CA TYR A 200 -21.50 -58.08 37.48
C TYR A 200 -21.94 -57.91 36.03
N GLY A 201 -22.18 -59.01 35.30
CA GLY A 201 -22.82 -58.99 33.98
C GLY A 201 -24.23 -58.37 33.97
N GLY A 202 -24.86 -58.20 35.14
CA GLY A 202 -26.14 -57.50 35.32
C GLY A 202 -26.03 -55.98 35.59
N LEU A 203 -24.81 -55.43 35.76
CA LEU A 203 -24.58 -53.97 35.97
C LEU A 203 -24.09 -53.25 34.70
N ALA A 204 -24.34 -53.81 33.51
CA ALA A 204 -24.11 -53.09 32.25
C ALA A 204 -24.93 -51.79 32.17
N GLY A 205 -26.10 -51.74 32.82
CA GLY A 205 -26.97 -50.55 32.90
C GLY A 205 -26.27 -49.28 33.40
N PRO A 206 -25.65 -49.26 34.60
CA PRO A 206 -25.00 -48.04 35.11
C PRO A 206 -23.80 -47.56 34.28
N LYS A 207 -23.04 -48.46 33.62
CA LYS A 207 -21.94 -48.01 32.74
C LYS A 207 -22.47 -47.37 31.45
N GLU A 208 -23.53 -47.93 30.88
CA GLU A 208 -24.20 -47.33 29.73
C GLU A 208 -24.89 -46.01 30.10
N GLU A 209 -25.48 -45.90 31.30
CA GLU A 209 -26.05 -44.65 31.82
C GLU A 209 -24.99 -43.58 32.06
N ILE A 210 -23.83 -43.94 32.62
CA ILE A 210 -22.69 -43.00 32.78
C ILE A 210 -22.18 -42.54 31.42
N ALA A 211 -22.03 -43.47 30.46
CA ALA A 211 -21.62 -43.13 29.10
C ALA A 211 -22.67 -42.26 28.38
N ALA A 212 -23.96 -42.55 28.57
CA ALA A 212 -25.05 -41.74 28.03
C ALA A 212 -25.09 -40.35 28.66
N ARG A 213 -24.85 -40.23 29.98
CA ARG A 213 -24.73 -38.95 30.69
C ARG A 213 -23.53 -38.15 30.22
N ALA A 214 -22.38 -38.79 30.02
CA ALA A 214 -21.19 -38.16 29.45
C ALA A 214 -21.45 -37.64 28.02
N ARG A 215 -22.16 -38.42 27.19
CA ARG A 215 -22.58 -37.98 25.85
C ARG A 215 -23.56 -36.81 25.88
N ARG A 216 -24.49 -36.78 26.84
CA ARG A 216 -25.41 -35.64 27.04
C ARG A 216 -24.65 -34.39 27.45
N LEU A 217 -23.78 -34.48 28.45
CA LEU A 217 -22.92 -33.38 28.87
C LEU A 217 -22.04 -32.88 27.73
N ALA A 218 -21.45 -33.78 26.94
CA ALA A 218 -20.65 -33.39 25.77
C ALA A 218 -21.46 -32.66 24.69
N ARG A 219 -22.74 -33.03 24.49
CA ARG A 219 -23.64 -32.32 23.59
C ARG A 219 -24.02 -30.95 24.16
N GLU A 220 -24.34 -30.88 25.44
CA GLU A 220 -24.68 -29.62 26.14
C GLU A 220 -23.51 -28.63 26.13
N THR A 221 -22.27 -29.10 26.38
CA THR A 221 -21.08 -28.24 26.31
C THR A 221 -20.78 -27.80 24.89
N LEU A 222 -20.96 -28.67 23.89
CA LEU A 222 -20.82 -28.32 22.49
C LEU A 222 -21.87 -27.29 22.06
N GLU A 223 -23.12 -27.43 22.48
CA GLU A 223 -24.18 -26.45 22.21
C GLU A 223 -23.91 -25.11 22.92
N ALA A 224 -23.43 -25.14 24.17
CA ALA A 224 -23.03 -23.93 24.88
C ALA A 224 -21.87 -23.21 24.18
N ASN A 225 -20.85 -23.96 23.72
CA ASN A 225 -19.73 -23.42 22.96
C ASN A 225 -20.18 -22.83 21.62
N ARG A 226 -21.15 -23.46 20.93
CA ARG A 226 -21.75 -22.90 19.72
C ARG A 226 -22.46 -21.58 19.99
N LYS A 227 -23.28 -21.50 21.05
CA LYS A 227 -23.96 -20.26 21.45
C LYS A 227 -22.97 -19.16 21.83
N LEU A 228 -21.88 -19.50 22.52
CA LEU A 228 -20.81 -18.55 22.84
C LEU A 228 -20.10 -18.04 21.59
N ALA A 229 -19.82 -18.92 20.62
CA ALA A 229 -19.22 -18.53 19.35
C ALA A 229 -20.14 -17.62 18.52
N GLU A 230 -21.45 -17.92 18.47
CA GLU A 230 -22.45 -17.08 17.83
C GLU A 230 -22.56 -15.70 18.50
N ALA A 231 -22.58 -15.66 19.84
CA ALA A 231 -22.59 -14.40 20.59
C ALA A 231 -21.31 -13.59 20.38
N ALA A 232 -20.15 -14.24 20.28
CA ALA A 232 -18.88 -13.58 19.96
C ALA A 232 -18.89 -13.01 18.53
N ALA A 233 -19.43 -13.75 17.56
CA ALA A 233 -19.59 -13.27 16.19
C ALA A 233 -20.49 -12.03 16.13
N LEU A 234 -21.64 -12.03 16.84
CA LEU A 234 -22.52 -10.86 16.92
C LEU A 234 -21.83 -9.65 17.56
N ARG A 235 -21.00 -9.85 18.59
CA ARG A 235 -20.19 -8.77 19.17
C ARG A 235 -19.18 -8.21 18.18
N HIS A 236 -18.54 -9.05 17.38
CA HIS A 236 -17.62 -8.59 16.34
C HIS A 236 -18.32 -7.78 15.25
N PHE A 237 -19.52 -8.18 14.83
CA PHE A 237 -20.33 -7.39 13.89
C PHE A 237 -20.71 -6.04 14.51
N ALA A 238 -21.21 -6.02 15.74
CA ALA A 238 -21.55 -4.77 16.42
C ALA A 238 -20.32 -3.85 16.60
N ALA A 239 -19.13 -4.41 16.85
CA ALA A 239 -17.89 -3.63 16.91
C ALA A 239 -17.51 -3.02 15.56
N ARG A 240 -17.66 -3.78 14.46
CA ARG A 240 -17.44 -3.26 13.10
C ARG A 240 -18.42 -2.15 12.75
N ASP A 241 -19.70 -2.33 13.04
CA ASP A 241 -20.72 -1.30 12.79
C ASP A 241 -20.41 -0.02 13.60
N ALA A 242 -19.92 -0.16 14.83
CA ALA A 242 -19.49 0.97 15.65
C ALA A 242 -18.23 1.66 15.10
N GLU A 243 -17.26 0.90 14.57
CA GLU A 243 -16.08 1.45 13.89
C GLU A 243 -16.44 2.17 12.59
N GLU A 244 -17.34 1.61 11.78
CA GLU A 244 -17.85 2.23 10.56
C GLU A 244 -18.60 3.53 10.89
N ALA A 245 -19.50 3.52 11.88
CA ALA A 245 -20.21 4.71 12.32
C ALA A 245 -19.27 5.79 12.89
N ALA A 246 -18.23 5.40 13.63
CA ALA A 246 -17.20 6.33 14.11
C ALA A 246 -16.36 6.91 12.95
N GLY A 247 -16.05 6.09 11.95
CA GLY A 247 -15.39 6.52 10.72
C GLY A 247 -16.22 7.52 9.92
N GLU A 248 -17.51 7.24 9.75
CA GLU A 248 -18.46 8.15 9.11
C GLU A 248 -18.59 9.47 9.86
N ALA A 249 -18.73 9.43 11.19
CA ALA A 249 -18.78 10.64 12.01
C ALA A 249 -17.49 11.47 11.93
N MET A 250 -16.33 10.81 11.83
CA MET A 250 -15.05 11.49 11.63
C MET A 250 -14.98 12.14 10.24
N LEU A 251 -15.41 11.43 9.20
CA LEU A 251 -15.49 11.97 7.84
C LEU A 251 -16.46 13.15 7.75
N GLU A 252 -17.62 13.04 8.39
CA GLU A 252 -18.58 14.14 8.51
C GLU A 252 -17.96 15.33 9.24
N TYR A 253 -17.30 15.12 10.37
CA TYR A 253 -16.59 16.19 11.10
C TYR A 253 -15.49 16.87 10.25
N MET A 254 -14.75 16.09 9.45
CA MET A 254 -13.75 16.65 8.53
C MET A 254 -14.39 17.38 7.34
N ALA A 255 -15.51 16.86 6.84
CA ALA A 255 -16.27 17.42 5.73
C ALA A 255 -17.06 18.68 6.11
N ASP A 256 -17.50 18.78 7.38
CA ASP A 256 -18.31 19.88 7.91
C ASP A 256 -17.56 21.22 7.88
N GLY A 257 -16.30 21.25 7.40
CA GLY A 257 -15.73 22.41 6.74
C GLY A 257 -15.38 23.58 7.65
N ARG A 258 -15.66 23.47 8.96
CA ARG A 258 -15.63 24.62 9.87
C ARG A 258 -14.24 25.16 10.15
N ARG A 259 -13.12 24.46 9.86
CA ARG A 259 -11.79 24.99 10.25
C ARG A 259 -10.60 24.80 9.35
N PHE A 260 -10.49 23.74 8.54
CA PHE A 260 -9.19 23.45 7.89
C PHE A 260 -9.27 23.13 6.40
N ILE A 261 -10.19 22.24 5.98
CA ILE A 261 -10.21 21.74 4.59
C ILE A 261 -10.86 22.74 3.63
N ASN A 262 -12.02 23.29 4.00
CA ASN A 262 -12.81 24.17 3.11
C ASN A 262 -12.49 25.66 3.26
N GLU A 263 -11.33 25.99 3.85
CA GLU A 263 -10.83 27.36 4.09
C GLU A 263 -11.95 28.38 4.35
N PRO A 264 -12.53 28.42 5.57
CA PRO A 264 -13.66 29.29 5.83
C PRO A 264 -13.31 30.75 5.50
N PRO A 265 -14.30 31.54 5.03
CA PRO A 265 -14.08 32.94 4.68
C PRO A 265 -13.48 33.70 5.86
N THR A 266 -12.65 34.68 5.54
CA THR A 266 -11.84 35.45 6.48
C THR A 266 -12.66 35.91 7.70
N GLU A 267 -12.33 35.38 8.88
CA GLU A 267 -13.05 35.71 10.12
C GLU A 267 -12.90 37.20 10.44
N LYS A 268 -14.04 37.89 10.53
CA LYS A 268 -14.09 39.29 10.94
C LYS A 268 -14.41 39.38 12.43
N LEU A 269 -13.60 40.15 13.16
CA LEU A 269 -13.86 40.58 14.52
C LEU A 269 -14.68 41.88 14.52
N ASP A 270 -15.24 42.20 15.68
CA ASP A 270 -15.86 43.51 15.99
C ASP A 270 -16.93 43.93 14.97
N GLY A 271 -17.84 43.01 14.64
CA GLY A 271 -18.97 43.30 13.74
C GLY A 271 -18.57 43.60 12.29
N GLY A 272 -17.44 43.08 11.82
CA GLY A 272 -17.04 43.17 10.41
C GLY A 272 -15.98 44.23 10.09
N ARG A 273 -15.48 44.97 11.08
CA ARG A 273 -14.55 46.09 10.86
C ARG A 273 -13.08 45.69 10.87
N ARG A 274 -12.73 44.63 11.61
CA ARG A 274 -11.34 44.17 11.75
C ARG A 274 -11.25 42.70 11.37
N TYR A 275 -10.15 42.30 10.77
CA TYR A 275 -9.87 40.89 10.50
C TYR A 275 -8.99 40.32 11.60
N ARG A 276 -9.17 39.04 11.95
CA ARG A 276 -8.18 38.35 12.78
C ARG A 276 -6.87 38.27 12.01
N LYS A 277 -5.77 38.65 12.65
CA LYS A 277 -4.43 38.63 12.02
C LYS A 277 -4.06 37.23 11.54
N ASP A 278 -4.29 36.21 12.37
CA ASP A 278 -3.93 34.82 12.07
C ASP A 278 -4.91 34.14 11.08
N GLY A 279 -6.10 34.71 10.91
CA GLY A 279 -7.14 34.21 10.01
C GLY A 279 -7.23 34.97 8.68
N TYR A 280 -6.31 35.91 8.41
CA TYR A 280 -6.38 36.73 7.21
C TYR A 280 -5.83 35.98 6.00
N ARG A 281 -6.71 35.67 5.04
CA ARG A 281 -6.40 34.91 3.81
C ARG A 281 -6.58 35.73 2.52
N GLY A 282 -6.57 37.06 2.64
CA GLY A 282 -6.73 37.96 1.50
C GLY A 282 -8.04 38.74 1.52
N ALA A 283 -8.21 39.58 0.50
CA ALA A 283 -9.38 40.42 0.35
C ALA A 283 -10.60 39.55 -0.02
N PRO A 284 -11.78 39.82 0.54
CA PRO A 284 -12.98 39.12 0.10
C PRO A 284 -13.26 39.43 -1.38
N PRO A 285 -13.87 38.51 -2.14
CA PRO A 285 -14.11 38.68 -3.58
C PRO A 285 -14.91 39.95 -3.90
N ASP A 286 -15.79 40.39 -2.99
CA ASP A 286 -16.53 41.64 -3.13
C ASP A 286 -15.63 42.88 -3.06
N ALA A 287 -14.58 42.86 -2.24
CA ALA A 287 -13.61 43.96 -2.16
C ALA A 287 -12.73 44.01 -3.41
N GLU A 288 -12.35 42.86 -3.95
CA GLU A 288 -11.62 42.79 -5.22
C GLU A 288 -12.45 43.34 -6.38
N ARG A 289 -13.74 43.00 -6.46
CA ARG A 289 -14.69 43.58 -7.42
C ARG A 289 -14.75 45.10 -7.30
N ARG A 290 -14.92 45.62 -6.09
CA ARG A 290 -14.93 47.08 -5.85
C ARG A 290 -13.63 47.76 -6.25
N MET A 291 -12.48 47.15 -5.97
CA MET A 291 -11.18 47.68 -6.41
C MET A 291 -11.04 47.68 -7.93
N LYS A 292 -11.54 46.63 -8.59
CA LYS A 292 -11.56 46.56 -10.05
C LYS A 292 -12.45 47.65 -10.64
N ASP A 293 -13.69 47.77 -10.16
CA ASP A 293 -14.63 48.81 -10.60
C ASP A 293 -14.05 50.21 -10.41
N PHE A 294 -13.34 50.44 -9.31
CA PHE A 294 -12.66 51.71 -9.05
C PHE A 294 -11.53 51.97 -10.06
N ARG A 295 -10.70 50.97 -10.38
CA ARG A 295 -9.65 51.09 -11.41
C ARG A 295 -10.25 51.34 -12.80
N ASP A 296 -11.32 50.62 -13.14
CA ASP A 296 -11.99 50.76 -14.43
C ASP A 296 -12.53 52.19 -14.59
N ARG A 297 -13.14 52.76 -13.53
CA ARG A 297 -13.55 54.19 -13.52
C ARG A 297 -12.40 55.16 -13.68
N GLN A 298 -11.22 54.89 -13.11
CA GLN A 298 -10.05 55.74 -13.29
C GLN A 298 -9.55 55.71 -14.74
N VAL A 299 -9.58 54.55 -15.39
CA VAL A 299 -9.21 54.42 -16.80
C VAL A 299 -10.21 55.14 -17.69
N GLU A 300 -11.51 55.01 -17.42
CA GLU A 300 -12.56 55.75 -18.13
C GLU A 300 -12.38 57.26 -18.00
N ALA A 301 -12.19 57.78 -16.78
CA ALA A 301 -11.94 59.21 -16.56
C ALA A 301 -10.67 59.70 -17.28
N ALA A 302 -9.60 58.91 -17.30
CA ALA A 302 -8.38 59.26 -18.03
C ALA A 302 -8.61 59.28 -19.56
N ARG A 303 -9.43 58.36 -20.09
CA ARG A 303 -9.81 58.35 -21.51
C ARG A 303 -10.66 59.56 -21.88
N GLU A 304 -11.60 59.95 -21.01
CA GLU A 304 -12.41 61.15 -21.21
C GLU A 304 -11.56 62.42 -21.24
N LEU A 305 -10.60 62.54 -20.32
CA LEU A 305 -9.65 63.66 -20.31
C LEU A 305 -8.81 63.69 -21.59
N SER A 306 -8.24 62.55 -22.00
CA SER A 306 -7.45 62.46 -23.23
C SER A 306 -8.29 62.75 -24.49
N ALA A 307 -9.55 62.32 -24.51
CA ALA A 307 -10.48 62.64 -25.59
C ALA A 307 -10.83 64.14 -25.63
N ALA A 308 -11.02 64.77 -24.47
CA ALA A 308 -11.25 66.21 -24.37
C ALA A 308 -10.03 67.01 -24.83
N GLU A 309 -8.83 66.64 -24.39
CA GLU A 309 -7.56 67.24 -24.84
C GLU A 309 -7.38 67.06 -26.36
N GLY A 310 -7.67 65.87 -26.88
CA GLY A 310 -7.65 65.58 -28.31
C GLY A 310 -8.65 66.43 -29.10
N ALA A 311 -9.85 66.65 -28.57
CA ALA A 311 -10.86 67.50 -29.19
C ALA A 311 -10.43 68.97 -29.22
N VAL A 312 -9.82 69.48 -28.14
CA VAL A 312 -9.24 70.84 -28.10
C VAL A 312 -8.10 70.97 -29.11
N ALA A 313 -7.18 70.00 -29.16
CA ALA A 313 -6.09 69.99 -30.14
C ALA A 313 -6.59 69.93 -31.59
N ALA A 314 -7.65 69.16 -31.86
CA ALA A 314 -8.28 69.10 -33.17
C ALA A 314 -8.96 70.43 -33.55
N ALA A 315 -9.65 71.08 -32.60
CA ALA A 315 -10.25 72.39 -32.81
C ALA A 315 -9.19 73.46 -33.10
N GLU A 316 -8.07 73.46 -32.36
CA GLU A 316 -6.94 74.35 -32.65
C GLU A 316 -6.32 74.08 -34.03
N ALA A 317 -6.14 72.82 -34.41
CA ALA A 317 -5.59 72.46 -35.71
C ALA A 317 -6.50 72.92 -36.86
N TRP A 318 -7.82 72.76 -36.69
CA TRP A 318 -8.81 73.24 -37.65
C TRP A 318 -8.79 74.77 -37.77
N ALA A 319 -8.71 75.50 -36.65
CA ALA A 319 -8.58 76.96 -36.64
C ALA A 319 -7.31 77.43 -37.39
N ARG A 320 -6.15 76.79 -37.14
CA ARG A 320 -4.90 77.08 -37.87
C ARG A 320 -5.04 76.81 -39.37
N GLU A 321 -5.74 75.75 -39.77
CA GLU A 321 -5.98 75.46 -41.18
C GLU A 321 -6.91 76.50 -41.83
N GLU A 322 -7.94 76.94 -41.12
CA GLU A 322 -8.84 77.99 -41.59
C GLU A 322 -8.11 79.33 -41.78
N GLU A 323 -7.23 79.72 -40.85
CA GLU A 323 -6.34 80.87 -40.98
C GLU A 323 -5.44 80.77 -42.21
N ARG A 324 -4.82 79.59 -42.46
CA ARG A 324 -4.02 79.35 -43.67
C ARG A 324 -4.87 79.52 -44.94
N ARG A 325 -6.07 78.94 -44.96
CA ARG A 325 -7.00 79.08 -46.09
C ARG A 325 -7.43 80.53 -46.30
N ALA A 326 -7.64 81.29 -45.23
CA ALA A 326 -7.95 82.72 -45.29
C ALA A 326 -6.77 83.53 -45.83
N ALA A 327 -5.55 83.25 -45.38
CA ALA A 327 -4.32 83.88 -45.88
C ALA A 327 -4.12 83.63 -47.38
N VAL A 328 -4.31 82.38 -47.84
CA VAL A 328 -4.26 82.02 -49.27
C VAL A 328 -5.32 82.78 -50.07
N ARG A 329 -6.58 82.84 -49.58
CA ARG A 329 -7.65 83.63 -50.21
C ARG A 329 -7.29 85.11 -50.31
N ASN A 330 -6.70 85.69 -49.27
CA ASN A 330 -6.27 87.08 -49.27
C ASN A 330 -5.10 87.33 -50.24
N MET A 331 -4.13 86.41 -50.34
CA MET A 331 -3.07 86.49 -51.36
C MET A 331 -3.64 86.42 -52.78
N ALA A 332 -4.59 85.50 -53.03
CA ALA A 332 -5.25 85.40 -54.33
C ALA A 332 -6.01 86.68 -54.70
N ARG A 333 -6.71 87.30 -53.75
CA ARG A 333 -7.35 88.62 -53.93
C ARG A 333 -6.33 89.69 -54.30
N ARG A 334 -5.25 89.82 -53.52
CA ARG A 334 -4.16 90.78 -53.82
C ARG A 334 -3.53 90.56 -55.20
N HIS A 335 -3.32 89.30 -55.60
CA HIS A 335 -2.84 88.99 -56.95
C HIS A 335 -3.83 89.42 -58.03
N ARG A 336 -5.12 89.12 -57.84
CA ARG A 336 -6.18 89.56 -58.76
C ARG A 336 -6.21 91.08 -58.89
N ASP A 337 -6.20 91.80 -57.77
CA ASP A 337 -6.22 93.27 -57.76
C ASP A 337 -4.99 93.85 -58.47
N LYS A 338 -3.79 93.28 -58.24
CA LYS A 338 -2.57 93.64 -59.00
C LYS A 338 -2.71 93.38 -60.49
N THR A 339 -3.25 92.23 -60.90
CA THR A 339 -3.45 91.94 -62.33
C THR A 339 -4.47 92.86 -62.99
N VAL A 340 -5.53 93.25 -62.28
CA VAL A 340 -6.52 94.22 -62.75
C VAL A 340 -5.89 95.60 -62.87
N ALA A 341 -5.09 96.04 -61.89
CA ALA A 341 -4.37 97.31 -61.95
C ALA A 341 -3.39 97.37 -63.13
N VAL A 342 -2.60 96.30 -63.37
CA VAL A 342 -1.67 96.23 -64.52
C VAL A 342 -2.42 96.25 -65.86
N LYS A 343 -3.55 95.52 -65.97
CA LYS A 343 -4.41 95.58 -67.16
C LYS A 343 -5.06 96.96 -67.34
N GLY A 344 -5.48 97.61 -66.26
CA GLY A 344 -6.01 98.97 -66.29
C GLY A 344 -4.99 99.99 -66.79
N VAL A 345 -3.73 99.89 -66.34
CA VAL A 345 -2.63 100.74 -66.84
C VAL A 345 -2.32 100.45 -68.31
N ALA A 346 -2.35 99.19 -68.74
CA ALA A 346 -2.16 98.82 -70.15
C ALA A 346 -3.29 99.35 -71.06
N VAL A 347 -4.55 99.32 -70.61
CA VAL A 347 -5.69 99.89 -71.36
C VAL A 347 -5.58 101.41 -71.46
N VAL A 348 -5.14 102.09 -70.39
CA VAL A 348 -4.90 103.55 -70.43
C VAL A 348 -3.74 103.90 -71.36
N ALA A 349 -2.67 103.10 -71.41
CA ALA A 349 -1.56 103.32 -72.33
C ALA A 349 -1.94 103.13 -73.82
N VAL A 350 -2.91 102.25 -74.12
CA VAL A 350 -3.41 102.02 -75.49
C VAL A 350 -4.42 103.08 -75.94
N VAL A 351 -5.06 103.80 -75.03
CA VAL A 351 -6.00 104.90 -75.35
C VAL A 351 -5.28 106.26 -75.51
N VAL A 352 -4.02 106.36 -75.05
CA VAL A 352 -3.22 107.60 -75.10
C VAL A 352 -2.19 107.61 -76.25
N ALA A 353 -2.01 106.49 -76.94
CA ALA A 353 -1.26 106.39 -78.21
C ALA A 353 -2.23 106.38 -79.39
#